data_AF-A0A7V8PK28-F1
#
_entry.id   AF-A0A7V8PK28-F1
#
_cell.length_a   1.000
_cell.length_b   1.000
_cell.length_c   1.000
_cell.angle_alpha   90.00
_cell.angle_beta   90.00
_cell.angle_gamma   90.00
#
_symmetry.space_group_name_H-M   'P 1'
#
loop_
_entity.id
_entity.type
_entity.pdbx_description
1 polymer ?
#
loop_
_entity_poly.entity_id
_entity_poly.type
_entity_poly.pdbx_seq_one_letter_code
_entity_poly.pdbx_strand_id
1 'polypeptide(L)'
;MNINNSLTPIHTLPLILIQNSGGRSSQTQERKKIDISEFPDGVGAYVIRYLDYSIPRFIKASPILKIGCTTDSFKGRFKNYNHQSDMTLPDVNLYEQLKIRSQKTNVRIMHFLAHNKHQDEIVIDFYLSTPDNEKSPKTLEHELIRNYLEIHGELPPLNFGMK
;
A
#
# COMPACT_ATOMS: atom_id res chain seq x y z
N MET A 1 12.21 -12.88 27.52
CA MET A 1 11.46 -11.62 27.70
C MET A 1 10.76 -11.31 26.39
N ASN A 2 9.45 -11.54 26.32
CA ASN A 2 8.64 -11.15 25.16
C ASN A 2 8.29 -9.67 25.30
N ILE A 3 9.10 -8.80 24.70
CA ILE A 3 8.66 -7.45 24.43
C ILE A 3 7.79 -7.54 23.17
N ASN A 4 6.52 -7.92 23.35
CA ASN A 4 5.50 -7.65 22.35
C ASN A 4 5.24 -6.14 22.35
N ASN A 5 6.19 -5.38 21.80
CA ASN A 5 5.95 -4.01 21.36
C ASN A 5 5.07 -4.13 20.12
N SER A 6 3.77 -4.33 20.31
CA SER A 6 2.83 -4.29 19.19
C SER A 6 2.88 -2.88 18.62
N LEU A 7 3.55 -2.74 17.46
CA LEU A 7 3.50 -1.52 16.67
C LEU A 7 2.02 -1.19 16.45
N THR A 8 1.59 -0.06 17.00
CA THR A 8 0.23 0.44 16.82
C THR A 8 0.29 1.57 15.81
N PRO A 9 -0.59 1.57 14.79
CA PRO A 9 -0.60 2.66 13.84
C PRO A 9 -1.07 3.95 14.51
N ILE A 10 -0.50 5.07 14.08
CA ILE A 10 -0.84 6.39 14.59
C ILE A 10 -2.10 6.90 13.89
N HIS A 11 -2.25 6.58 12.61
CA HIS A 11 -3.43 6.90 11.83
C HIS A 11 -3.86 5.68 11.01
N THR A 12 -5.16 5.48 10.90
CA THR A 12 -5.78 4.58 9.93
C THR A 12 -6.72 5.42 9.09
N LEU A 13 -6.55 5.38 7.76
CA LEU A 13 -7.38 6.15 6.83
C LEU A 13 -7.95 5.24 5.73
N PRO A 14 -9.14 5.54 5.19
CA PRO A 14 -9.62 4.93 3.95
C PRO A 14 -8.63 5.13 2.80
N LEU A 15 -8.36 4.07 2.03
CA LEU A 15 -7.54 4.13 0.82
C LEU A 15 -8.44 4.23 -0.42
N ILE A 16 -8.90 5.44 -0.69
CA ILE A 16 -9.90 5.71 -1.73
C ILE A 16 -9.28 6.14 -3.06
N LEU A 17 -9.91 5.72 -4.16
CA LEU A 17 -9.60 6.20 -5.51
C LEU A 17 -10.59 7.29 -5.93
N ILE A 18 -10.07 8.46 -6.27
CA ILE A 18 -10.83 9.61 -6.77
C ILE A 18 -10.54 9.86 -8.25
N GLN A 19 -11.45 10.55 -8.93
CA GLN A 19 -11.27 10.92 -10.34
C GLN A 19 -10.09 11.87 -10.51
N ASN A 20 -9.34 11.72 -11.60
CA ASN A 20 -8.21 12.60 -11.91
C ASN A 20 -8.63 13.86 -12.68
N SER A 21 -9.56 14.64 -12.12
CA SER A 21 -10.15 15.83 -12.75
C SER A 21 -9.12 16.88 -13.21
N GLY A 22 -7.97 16.97 -12.53
CA GLY A 22 -6.85 17.85 -12.91
C GLY A 22 -5.99 17.35 -14.08
N GLY A 23 -6.37 16.26 -14.76
CA GLY A 23 -5.66 15.73 -15.92
C GLY A 23 -5.66 16.69 -17.12
N ARG A 24 -4.54 16.74 -17.85
CA ARG A 24 -4.37 17.64 -19.02
C ARG A 24 -5.14 17.22 -20.28
N SER A 25 -5.54 15.95 -20.36
CA SER A 25 -6.32 15.40 -21.47
C SER A 25 -7.52 14.62 -20.95
N SER A 26 -8.55 14.44 -21.79
CA SER A 26 -9.73 13.62 -21.48
C SER A 26 -9.32 12.21 -21.02
N GLN A 27 -8.42 11.56 -21.78
CA GLN A 27 -7.84 10.26 -21.44
C GLN A 27 -7.14 10.23 -20.06
N THR A 28 -6.59 11.36 -19.61
CA THR A 28 -5.95 11.45 -18.29
C THR A 28 -6.98 11.69 -17.18
N GLN A 29 -8.10 12.34 -17.49
CA GLN A 29 -9.21 12.62 -16.57
C GLN A 29 -10.09 11.40 -16.32
N GLU A 30 -10.15 10.46 -17.27
CA GLU A 30 -10.81 9.15 -17.10
C GLU A 30 -10.12 8.25 -16.07
N ARG A 31 -8.83 8.50 -15.79
CA ARG A 31 -8.05 7.75 -14.81
C ARG A 31 -8.47 8.13 -13.39
N LYS A 32 -8.29 7.20 -12.46
CA LYS A 32 -8.41 7.43 -11.03
C LYS A 32 -7.03 7.51 -10.37
N LYS A 33 -6.97 8.19 -9.24
CA LYS A 33 -5.78 8.33 -8.40
C LYS A 33 -6.16 8.12 -6.93
N ILE A 34 -5.21 7.68 -6.13
CA ILE A 34 -5.34 7.62 -4.68
C ILE A 34 -5.50 9.05 -4.16
N ASP A 35 -6.54 9.28 -3.34
CA ASP A 35 -6.65 10.51 -2.58
C ASP A 35 -5.62 10.53 -1.46
N ILE A 36 -4.82 11.58 -1.42
CA ILE A 36 -3.70 11.75 -0.48
C ILE A 36 -3.84 13.04 0.34
N SER A 37 -4.99 13.72 0.24
CA SER A 37 -5.26 14.99 0.90
C SER A 37 -5.08 14.89 2.42
N GLU A 38 -5.68 13.87 3.02
CA GLU A 38 -5.68 13.61 4.47
C GLU A 38 -4.46 12.82 4.96
N PHE A 39 -3.53 12.44 4.08
CA PHE A 39 -2.38 11.62 4.50
C PHE A 39 -1.48 12.42 5.45
N PRO A 40 -0.95 11.79 6.52
CA PRO A 40 -0.10 12.49 7.46
C PRO A 40 1.18 12.97 6.78
N ASP A 41 1.65 14.15 7.17
CA ASP A 41 2.97 14.62 6.81
C ASP A 41 4.02 13.85 7.62
N GLY A 42 5.05 13.34 6.94
CA GLY A 42 6.12 12.59 7.58
C GLY A 42 6.51 11.32 6.84
N VAL A 43 7.40 10.56 7.48
CA VAL A 43 8.04 9.35 6.96
C VAL A 43 7.78 8.18 7.91
N GLY A 44 7.94 6.96 7.41
CA GLY A 44 7.71 5.77 8.22
C GLY A 44 7.25 4.57 7.41
N ALA A 45 6.61 3.62 8.09
CA ALA A 45 6.01 2.45 7.47
C ALA A 45 4.50 2.63 7.30
N TYR A 46 3.94 1.86 6.37
CA TYR A 46 2.50 1.79 6.14
C TYR A 46 2.06 0.37 5.85
N VAL A 47 0.81 0.06 6.21
CA VAL A 47 0.18 -1.22 5.92
C VAL A 47 -1.11 -0.96 5.16
N ILE A 48 -1.23 -1.51 3.96
CA ILE A 48 -2.48 -1.54 3.20
C ILE A 48 -3.17 -2.86 3.55
N ARG A 49 -4.44 -2.80 3.96
CA ARG A 49 -5.21 -3.97 4.33
C ARG A 49 -6.69 -3.77 4.06
N TYR A 50 -7.41 -4.88 4.01
CA TYR A 50 -8.85 -4.88 4.17
C TYR A 50 -9.25 -4.43 5.58
N LEU A 51 -10.40 -3.78 5.71
CA LEU A 51 -10.92 -3.34 6.99
C LEU A 51 -11.35 -4.55 7.83
N ASP A 52 -12.20 -5.40 7.26
CA ASP A 52 -12.83 -6.53 7.95
C ASP A 52 -12.50 -7.89 7.31
N TYR A 53 -12.29 -7.91 5.99
CA TYR A 53 -12.06 -9.15 5.27
C TYR A 53 -10.67 -9.71 5.51
N SER A 54 -10.61 -11.00 5.83
CA SER A 54 -9.35 -11.73 5.97
C SER A 54 -9.10 -12.66 4.80
N ILE A 55 -7.94 -12.51 4.16
CA ILE A 55 -7.49 -13.31 3.04
C ILE A 55 -6.90 -14.62 3.58
N PRO A 56 -7.34 -15.80 3.12
CA PRO A 56 -6.67 -17.07 3.45
C PRO A 56 -5.19 -17.02 3.09
N ARG A 57 -4.31 -17.37 4.04
CA ARG A 57 -2.86 -17.51 3.86
C ARG A 57 -2.42 -18.92 4.20
N PHE A 58 -1.13 -19.19 4.00
CA PHE A 58 -0.51 -20.50 4.23
C PHE A 58 -0.76 -21.05 5.65
N ILE A 59 -0.57 -20.24 6.70
CA ILE A 59 -0.82 -20.65 8.09
C ILE A 59 -2.17 -20.15 8.62
N LYS A 60 -2.44 -18.85 8.52
CA LYS A 60 -3.62 -18.20 9.11
C LYS A 60 -4.13 -17.07 8.21
N ALA A 61 -5.43 -16.85 8.16
CA ALA A 61 -6.00 -15.73 7.42
C ALA A 61 -5.47 -14.36 7.90
N SER A 62 -5.34 -13.40 6.99
CA SER A 62 -4.85 -12.04 7.27
C SER A 62 -5.56 -11.01 6.39
N PRO A 63 -5.92 -9.82 6.92
CA PRO A 63 -6.46 -8.73 6.10
C PRO A 63 -5.37 -7.97 5.30
N ILE A 64 -4.09 -8.19 5.61
CA ILE A 64 -2.98 -7.38 5.09
C ILE A 64 -2.67 -7.71 3.62
N LEU A 65 -2.62 -6.66 2.81
CA LEU A 65 -2.33 -6.69 1.38
C LEU A 65 -0.89 -6.26 1.07
N LYS A 66 -0.39 -5.21 1.73
CA LYS A 66 0.96 -4.67 1.54
C LYS A 66 1.51 -4.14 2.86
N ILE A 67 2.78 -4.38 3.13
CA ILE A 67 3.56 -3.64 4.14
C ILE A 67 4.67 -2.89 3.40
N GLY A 68 4.81 -1.58 3.57
CA GLY A 68 5.83 -0.78 2.89
C GLY A 68 6.42 0.31 3.77
N CYS A 69 7.50 0.96 3.34
CA CYS A 69 7.95 2.21 3.95
C CYS A 69 8.21 3.33 2.94
N THR A 70 8.45 4.53 3.49
CA THR A 70 8.94 5.71 2.79
C THR A 70 9.89 6.49 3.68
N THR A 71 11.00 6.97 3.11
CA THR A 71 11.99 7.84 3.76
C THR A 71 11.89 9.29 3.29
N ASP A 72 10.96 9.61 2.40
CA ASP A 72 10.77 10.95 1.83
C ASP A 72 9.49 11.58 2.40
N SER A 73 8.33 11.05 2.00
CA SER A 73 7.05 11.35 2.66
C SER A 73 5.99 10.30 2.33
N PHE A 74 4.95 10.18 3.15
CA PHE A 74 3.77 9.38 2.80
C PHE A 74 3.06 9.92 1.56
N LYS A 75 2.76 11.22 1.52
CA LYS A 75 2.18 11.87 0.33
C LYS A 75 3.04 11.64 -0.93
N GLY A 76 4.37 11.78 -0.83
CA GLY A 76 5.30 11.53 -1.94
C GLY A 76 5.27 10.08 -2.42
N ARG A 77 5.24 9.11 -1.49
CA ARG A 77 5.14 7.69 -1.82
C ARG A 77 3.87 7.36 -2.60
N PHE A 78 2.73 7.89 -2.18
CA PHE A 78 1.44 7.62 -2.81
C PHE A 78 1.21 8.45 -4.07
N LYS A 79 1.83 9.63 -4.17
CA LYS A 79 1.98 10.34 -5.44
C LYS A 79 2.75 9.51 -6.47
N ASN A 80 3.78 8.78 -6.05
CA ASN A 80 4.49 7.86 -6.94
C ASN A 80 3.64 6.68 -7.40
N TYR A 81 2.74 6.16 -6.55
CA TYR A 81 1.72 5.21 -7.00
C TYR A 81 0.81 5.84 -8.07
N ASN A 82 0.36 7.08 -7.86
CA ASN A 82 -0.50 7.81 -8.79
C ASN A 82 0.13 8.07 -10.18
N HIS A 83 1.45 7.98 -10.33
CA HIS A 83 2.10 7.99 -11.65
C HIS A 83 1.73 6.78 -12.52
N GLN A 84 1.17 5.72 -11.93
CA GLN A 84 0.64 4.54 -12.62
C GLN A 84 -0.90 4.56 -12.71
N SER A 85 -1.52 5.74 -12.66
CA SER A 85 -2.99 5.92 -12.69
C SER A 85 -3.65 5.38 -13.96
N ASP A 86 -2.92 5.21 -15.04
CA ASP A 86 -3.44 4.58 -16.26
C ASP A 86 -3.84 3.11 -16.04
N MET A 87 -3.27 2.45 -15.02
CA MET A 87 -3.67 1.11 -14.59
C MET A 87 -5.10 1.03 -14.05
N THR A 88 -5.75 2.17 -13.83
CA THR A 88 -7.14 2.25 -13.34
C THR A 88 -8.19 2.26 -14.45
N LEU A 89 -7.75 2.35 -15.72
CA LEU A 89 -8.65 2.28 -16.86
C LEU A 89 -9.26 0.87 -17.00
N PRO A 90 -10.49 0.77 -17.54
CA PRO A 90 -11.05 -0.53 -17.91
C PRO A 90 -10.15 -1.24 -18.93
N ASP A 91 -10.18 -2.57 -18.93
CA ASP A 91 -9.49 -3.44 -19.90
C ASP A 91 -7.94 -3.41 -19.88
N VAL A 92 -7.33 -2.82 -18.86
CA VAL A 92 -5.87 -2.86 -18.72
C VAL A 92 -5.38 -4.28 -18.44
N ASN A 93 -4.57 -4.83 -19.34
CA ASN A 93 -3.91 -6.12 -19.14
C ASN A 93 -2.68 -5.98 -18.22
N LEU A 94 -2.82 -6.33 -16.94
CA LEU A 94 -1.74 -6.27 -15.95
C LEU A 94 -0.47 -7.04 -16.38
N TYR A 95 -0.61 -8.22 -16.99
CA TYR A 95 0.53 -9.05 -17.35
C TYR A 95 1.42 -8.36 -18.40
N GLU A 96 0.82 -7.80 -19.45
CA GLU A 96 1.57 -7.05 -20.46
C GLU A 96 2.22 -5.79 -19.88
N GLN A 97 1.52 -5.06 -19.01
CA GLN A 97 2.07 -3.88 -18.35
C GLN A 97 3.27 -4.22 -17.46
N LEU A 98 3.27 -5.37 -16.79
CA LEU A 98 4.39 -5.82 -15.94
C LEU A 98 5.64 -6.25 -16.71
N LYS A 99 5.53 -6.54 -18.02
CA LYS A 99 6.70 -6.83 -18.87
C LYS A 99 7.48 -5.57 -19.20
N ILE A 100 6.79 -4.46 -19.45
CA ILE A 100 7.39 -3.22 -19.98
C ILE A 100 7.74 -2.19 -18.89
N ARG A 101 7.11 -2.28 -17.71
CA ARG A 101 7.30 -1.27 -16.64
C ARG A 101 8.39 -1.65 -15.64
N SER A 102 9.19 -0.66 -15.27
CA SER A 102 10.22 -0.79 -14.23
C SER A 102 9.63 -0.80 -12.80
N GLN A 103 8.59 0.00 -12.53
CA GLN A 103 7.97 0.13 -11.21
C GLN A 103 6.84 -0.89 -10.98
N LYS A 104 7.17 -2.19 -11.05
CA LYS A 104 6.19 -3.29 -11.01
C LYS A 104 5.26 -3.28 -9.78
N THR A 105 5.78 -2.92 -8.61
CA THR A 105 4.98 -2.83 -7.38
C THR A 105 3.92 -1.74 -7.48
N ASN A 106 4.26 -0.58 -8.03
CA ASN A 106 3.32 0.53 -8.18
C ASN A 106 2.21 0.17 -9.16
N VAL A 107 2.57 -0.50 -10.25
CA VAL A 107 1.65 -1.02 -11.26
C VAL A 107 0.65 -2.00 -10.66
N ARG A 108 1.13 -2.97 -9.87
CA ARG A 108 0.28 -3.96 -9.19
C ARG A 108 -0.69 -3.30 -8.21
N ILE A 109 -0.21 -2.34 -7.41
CA ILE A 109 -1.05 -1.66 -6.42
C ILE A 109 -2.15 -0.86 -7.11
N MET A 110 -1.82 -0.02 -8.09
CA MET A 110 -2.84 0.78 -8.77
C MET A 110 -3.86 -0.07 -9.51
N HIS A 111 -3.40 -1.14 -10.18
CA HIS A 111 -4.31 -2.08 -10.82
C HIS A 111 -5.20 -2.79 -9.78
N PHE A 112 -4.62 -3.30 -8.70
CA PHE A 112 -5.38 -3.99 -7.66
C PHE A 112 -6.46 -3.08 -7.06
N LEU A 113 -6.12 -1.84 -6.69
CA LEU A 113 -7.07 -0.91 -6.09
C LEU A 113 -8.24 -0.57 -7.03
N ALA A 114 -7.99 -0.51 -8.34
CA ALA A 114 -9.04 -0.17 -9.31
C ALA A 114 -9.91 -1.35 -9.74
N HIS A 115 -9.35 -2.56 -9.75
CA HIS A 115 -9.98 -3.73 -10.35
C HIS A 115 -10.31 -4.84 -9.34
N ASN A 116 -10.00 -4.65 -8.06
CA ASN A 116 -10.45 -5.53 -7.00
C ASN A 116 -11.99 -5.56 -6.97
N LYS A 117 -12.56 -6.76 -6.98
CA LYS A 117 -14.02 -6.98 -6.96
C LYS A 117 -14.58 -7.20 -5.56
N HIS A 118 -13.71 -7.30 -4.55
CA HIS A 118 -14.15 -7.47 -3.17
C HIS A 118 -14.84 -6.19 -2.68
N GLN A 119 -15.95 -6.32 -1.96
CA GLN A 119 -16.77 -5.18 -1.51
C GLN A 119 -16.24 -4.52 -0.24
N ASP A 120 -15.38 -5.21 0.51
CA ASP A 120 -14.78 -4.66 1.72
C ASP A 120 -13.89 -3.45 1.44
N GLU A 121 -13.90 -2.52 2.39
CA GLU A 121 -13.09 -1.32 2.35
C GLU A 121 -11.60 -1.66 2.48
N ILE A 122 -10.77 -0.93 1.74
CA ILE A 122 -9.32 -1.00 1.89
C ILE A 122 -8.89 0.24 2.66
N VAL A 123 -8.17 0.02 3.75
CA VAL A 123 -7.61 1.07 4.60
C VAL A 123 -6.09 1.03 4.56
N ILE A 124 -5.50 2.13 4.99
CA ILE A 124 -4.07 2.28 5.20
C ILE A 124 -3.77 2.68 6.63
N ASP A 125 -2.93 1.89 7.29
CA ASP A 125 -2.37 2.18 8.60
C ASP A 125 -1.00 2.85 8.45
N PHE A 126 -0.75 3.95 9.17
CA PHE A 126 0.50 4.71 9.14
C PHE A 126 1.27 4.58 10.46
N TYR A 127 2.56 4.27 10.36
CA TYR A 127 3.49 4.14 11.48
C TYR A 127 4.60 5.17 11.28
N LEU A 128 4.59 6.27 12.05
CA LEU A 128 5.58 7.33 11.88
C LEU A 128 6.93 6.93 12.48
N SER A 129 7.98 7.23 11.71
CA SER A 129 9.36 7.27 12.17
C SER A 129 9.63 8.68 12.67
N THR A 130 9.45 8.91 13.98
CA THR A 130 9.81 10.17 14.63
C THR A 130 11.20 10.06 15.28
N PRO A 131 11.90 11.19 15.51
CA PRO A 131 13.14 11.20 16.28
C PRO A 131 13.01 10.48 17.63
N ASP A 132 11.88 10.67 18.32
CA ASP A 132 11.62 10.09 19.64
C ASP A 132 11.31 8.58 19.59
N ASN A 133 10.89 8.05 18.43
CA ASN A 133 10.57 6.63 18.27
C ASN A 133 11.83 5.80 17.94
N GLU A 134 12.98 6.44 17.68
CA GLU A 134 14.30 5.87 17.31
C GLU A 134 14.31 4.85 16.15
N LYS A 135 13.15 4.50 15.59
CA LYS A 135 12.99 3.49 14.54
C LYS A 135 12.91 4.16 13.19
N SER A 136 13.94 3.94 12.38
CA SER A 136 13.93 4.34 10.97
C SER A 136 12.74 3.72 10.21
N PRO A 137 12.29 4.31 9.08
CA PRO A 137 11.21 3.73 8.27
C PRO A 137 11.48 2.28 7.85
N LYS A 138 12.74 1.94 7.57
CA LYS A 138 13.15 0.58 7.20
C LYS A 138 13.08 -0.38 8.39
N THR A 139 13.45 0.08 9.58
CA THR A 139 13.33 -0.72 10.81
C THR A 139 11.87 -1.07 11.08
N LEU A 140 10.97 -0.09 10.95
CA LEU A 140 9.52 -0.30 11.08
C LEU A 140 8.98 -1.31 10.06
N GLU A 141 9.32 -1.16 8.78
CA GLU A 141 8.92 -2.11 7.74
C GLU A 141 9.44 -3.53 8.02
N HIS A 142 10.71 -3.67 8.40
CA HIS A 142 11.28 -4.97 8.74
C HIS A 142 10.59 -5.64 9.93
N GLU A 143 10.27 -4.89 10.98
CA GLU A 143 9.54 -5.44 12.13
C GLU A 143 8.13 -5.89 11.75
N LEU A 144 7.39 -5.06 11.00
CA LEU A 144 6.06 -5.42 10.52
C LEU A 144 6.08 -6.65 9.61
N ILE A 145 7.05 -6.74 8.68
CA ILE A 145 7.21 -7.89 7.78
C ILE A 145 7.61 -9.14 8.56
N ARG A 146 8.53 -9.03 9.52
CA ARG A 146 8.96 -10.17 10.34
C ARG A 146 7.79 -10.74 11.14
N ASN A 147 7.05 -9.89 11.84
CA ASN A 147 5.87 -10.29 12.61
C ASN A 147 4.82 -10.93 11.70
N TYR A 148 4.61 -10.38 10.49
CA TYR A 148 3.72 -10.98 9.51
C TYR A 148 4.17 -12.38 9.08
N LEU A 149 5.45 -12.54 8.73
CA LEU A 149 6.03 -13.81 8.29
C LEU A 149 5.96 -14.88 9.38
N GLU A 150 6.25 -14.52 10.63
CA GLU A 150 6.17 -15.43 11.78
C GLU A 150 4.76 -16.00 11.99
N ILE A 151 3.72 -15.19 11.73
CA ILE A 151 2.32 -15.59 11.93
C ILE A 151 1.75 -16.32 10.69
N HIS A 152 2.11 -15.89 9.48
CA HIS A 152 1.43 -16.31 8.26
C HIS A 152 2.26 -17.25 7.37
N GLY A 153 3.58 -17.34 7.60
CA GLY A 153 4.49 -18.23 6.87
C GLY A 153 4.86 -17.76 5.46
N GLU A 154 4.42 -16.57 5.06
CA GLU A 154 4.63 -16.00 3.73
C GLU A 154 4.49 -14.48 3.74
N LEU A 155 4.89 -13.80 2.66
CA LEU A 155 4.76 -12.34 2.52
C LEU A 155 3.32 -11.93 2.14
N PRO A 156 2.91 -10.68 2.45
CA PRO A 156 1.63 -10.16 1.97
C PRO A 156 1.53 -10.22 0.44
N PRO A 157 0.30 -10.33 -0.10
CA PRO A 157 0.09 -10.63 -1.53
C PRO A 157 0.53 -9.50 -2.47
N LEU A 158 0.80 -8.29 -1.99
CA LEU A 158 1.33 -7.20 -2.81
C LEU A 158 2.79 -6.85 -2.50
N ASN A 159 3.46 -7.64 -1.64
CA ASN A 159 4.90 -7.50 -1.33
C ASN A 159 5.82 -8.25 -2.31
N PHE A 160 5.29 -8.84 -3.40
CA PHE A 160 6.08 -9.60 -4.38
C PHE A 160 7.24 -8.79 -4.98
N GLY A 161 8.44 -9.39 -4.95
CA GLY A 161 9.65 -8.82 -5.54
C GLY A 161 10.49 -7.95 -4.60
N MET A 162 10.20 -7.98 -3.29
CA MET A 162 11.20 -7.57 -2.29
C MET A 162 12.39 -8.51 -2.41
N LYS A 163 13.55 -7.96 -2.77
CA LYS A 163 14.85 -8.63 -2.71
C LYS A 163 15.47 -8.37 -1.35
#